data_AF-S7TZW0-F1
#
_entry.id   AF-S7TZW0-F1
#
_cell.length_a   1.000
_cell.length_b   1.000
_cell.length_c   1.000
_cell.angle_alpha   90.00
_cell.angle_beta   90.00
_cell.angle_gamma   90.00
#
_symmetry.space_group_name_H-M   'P 1'
#
loop_
_entity.id
_entity.type
_entity.pdbx_description
1 polymer ?
#
loop_
_entity_poly.entity_id
_entity_poly.type
_entity_poly.pdbx_seq_one_letter_code
_entity_poly.pdbx_strand_id
1 'polypeptide(L)'
;MDPITIITALAGIVPTITRWIGGDKAGEVADKAVSIATSLTGEQDPEKAIARIQAEADIQLQFQQAFNSYSAGLQEQLTRRHEADMKSDSWLAKNVRPLCLLGITVAIMVGVFATGVPEDKLRTLTEMGGWVYGYYFLGRSAFDKGAVKLNFGGRKEAG
;
A
#
# COMPACT_ATOMS: atom_id res chain seq x y z
N MET A 1 -27.51 18.64 11.07
CA MET A 1 -26.75 18.68 9.80
C MET A 1 -26.32 17.28 9.42
N ASP A 2 -26.33 16.97 8.14
CA ASP A 2 -25.75 15.73 7.63
C ASP A 2 -24.20 15.72 7.81
N PRO A 3 -23.56 14.55 7.94
CA PRO A 3 -22.12 14.44 8.16
C PRO A 3 -21.27 15.12 7.09
N ILE A 4 -21.75 15.13 5.84
CA ILE A 4 -21.04 15.75 4.72
C ILE A 4 -21.03 17.27 4.88
N THR A 5 -22.16 17.89 5.21
CA THR A 5 -22.26 19.33 5.48
C THR A 5 -21.38 19.78 6.64
N ILE A 6 -21.27 18.96 7.71
CA ILE A 6 -20.38 19.27 8.83
C ILE A 6 -18.92 19.25 8.39
N ILE A 7 -18.52 18.21 7.66
CA ILE A 7 -17.13 18.04 7.18
C ILE A 7 -16.76 19.15 6.18
N THR A 8 -17.66 19.52 5.27
CA THR A 8 -17.41 20.60 4.31
C THR A 8 -17.32 21.97 4.97
N ALA A 9 -18.15 22.24 5.99
CA ALA A 9 -18.09 23.49 6.74
C ALA A 9 -16.77 23.64 7.54
N LEU A 10 -16.24 22.53 8.05
CA LEU A 10 -14.99 22.50 8.82
C LEU A 10 -13.74 22.38 7.93
N ALA A 11 -13.88 22.03 6.65
CA ALA A 11 -12.78 21.93 5.70
C ALA A 11 -12.03 23.26 5.50
N GLY A 12 -12.72 24.39 5.66
CA GLY A 12 -12.09 25.72 5.62
C GLY A 12 -11.10 25.97 6.77
N ILE A 13 -11.23 25.23 7.87
CA ILE A 13 -10.38 25.34 9.06
C ILE A 13 -9.33 24.22 9.06
N VAL A 14 -9.77 22.98 8.82
CA VAL A 14 -8.92 21.80 8.81
C VAL A 14 -9.04 21.10 7.45
N PRO A 15 -8.18 21.44 6.48
CA PRO A 15 -8.28 20.88 5.12
C PRO A 15 -8.19 19.35 5.07
N THR A 16 -7.50 18.72 6.03
CA THR A 16 -7.32 17.27 6.10
C THR A 16 -8.63 16.52 6.39
N ILE A 17 -9.67 17.20 6.89
CA ILE A 17 -10.99 16.60 7.14
C ILE A 17 -11.68 16.18 5.83
N THR A 18 -11.36 16.83 4.71
CA THR A 18 -11.95 16.55 3.38
C THR A 18 -11.68 15.12 2.89
N ARG A 19 -10.59 14.50 3.32
CA ARG A 19 -10.24 13.11 2.98
C ARG A 19 -11.32 12.12 3.43
N TRP A 20 -12.11 12.48 4.44
CA TRP A 20 -13.13 11.61 5.02
C TRP A 20 -14.50 11.77 4.36
N ILE A 21 -14.66 12.72 3.42
CA ILE A 21 -15.91 12.91 2.67
C ILE A 21 -16.16 11.66 1.81
N GLY A 22 -17.19 10.88 2.16
CA GLY A 22 -17.62 9.71 1.39
C GLY A 22 -16.91 8.39 1.71
N GLY A 23 -16.05 8.36 2.74
CA GLY A 23 -15.49 7.10 3.26
C GLY A 23 -16.35 6.48 4.36
N ASP A 24 -16.13 5.21 4.69
CA ASP A 24 -16.87 4.47 5.74
C ASP A 24 -16.80 5.14 7.13
N LYS A 25 -15.79 6.00 7.35
CA LYS A 25 -15.58 6.75 8.60
C LYS A 25 -16.12 8.18 8.58
N ALA A 26 -16.82 8.61 7.52
CA ALA A 26 -17.34 9.97 7.39
C ALA A 26 -18.25 10.36 8.57
N GLY A 27 -19.13 9.46 9.00
CA GLY A 27 -20.02 9.68 10.15
C GLY A 27 -19.24 9.87 11.46
N GLU A 28 -18.33 8.93 11.77
CA GLU A 28 -17.52 8.95 12.99
C GLU A 28 -16.66 10.23 13.10
N VAL A 29 -16.06 10.63 11.97
CA VAL A 29 -15.25 11.85 11.91
C VAL A 29 -16.10 13.11 12.09
N ALA A 30 -17.30 13.15 11.50
CA ALA A 30 -18.23 14.27 11.69
C ALA A 30 -18.69 14.38 13.15
N ASP A 31 -19.07 13.26 13.78
CA ASP A 31 -19.49 13.23 15.19
C ASP A 31 -18.36 13.68 16.11
N LYS A 32 -17.12 13.24 15.84
CA LYS A 32 -15.97 13.67 16.64
C LYS A 32 -15.63 15.14 16.43
N ALA A 33 -15.75 15.65 15.20
CA ALA A 33 -15.54 17.05 14.90
C ALA A 33 -16.56 17.95 15.61
N VAL A 34 -17.84 17.55 15.65
CA VAL A 34 -18.87 18.24 16.44
C VAL A 34 -18.52 18.17 17.93
N SER A 35 -18.13 17.02 18.46
CA SER A 35 -17.75 16.88 19.87
C SER A 35 -16.58 17.79 20.28
N ILE A 36 -15.57 17.93 19.42
CA ILE A 36 -14.45 18.86 19.67
C ILE A 36 -14.94 20.31 19.60
N ALA A 37 -15.78 20.62 18.61
CA ALA A 37 -16.34 21.95 18.43
C ALA A 37 -17.19 22.39 19.63
N THR A 38 -18.10 21.55 20.11
CA THR A 38 -18.96 21.84 21.27
C THR A 38 -18.16 21.93 22.56
N SER A 39 -17.13 21.10 22.73
CA SER A 39 -16.24 21.15 23.91
C SER A 39 -15.44 22.45 24.00
N LEU A 40 -14.99 22.99 22.85
CA LEU A 40 -14.22 24.23 22.80
C LEU A 40 -15.10 25.49 22.87
N THR A 41 -16.30 25.42 22.30
CA THR A 41 -17.20 26.59 22.20
C THR A 41 -18.24 26.68 23.33
N GLY A 42 -18.50 25.58 24.06
CA GLY A 42 -19.56 25.50 25.06
C GLY A 42 -20.98 25.52 24.50
N GLU A 43 -21.11 25.55 23.17
CA GLU A 43 -22.39 25.63 22.46
C GLU A 43 -22.90 24.23 22.12
N GLN A 44 -24.20 23.98 22.30
CA GLN A 44 -24.79 22.66 22.05
C GLN A 44 -25.25 22.49 20.60
N ASP A 45 -25.45 23.62 19.91
CA ASP A 45 -25.86 23.66 18.51
C ASP A 45 -24.62 23.56 17.59
N PRO A 46 -24.50 22.50 16.76
CA PRO A 46 -23.38 22.33 15.86
C PRO A 46 -23.20 23.48 14.86
N GLU A 47 -24.28 24.14 14.42
CA GLU A 47 -24.18 25.28 13.48
C GLU A 47 -23.53 26.48 14.14
N LYS A 48 -23.97 26.80 15.36
CA LYS A 48 -23.43 27.91 16.14
C LYS A 48 -22.01 27.64 16.61
N ALA A 49 -21.69 26.39 16.98
CA ALA A 49 -20.33 26.00 17.33
C ALA A 49 -19.37 26.21 16.15
N ILE A 50 -19.73 25.75 14.95
CA ILE A 50 -18.91 25.94 13.74
C ILE A 50 -18.76 27.43 13.40
N ALA A 51 -19.85 28.20 13.45
CA ALA A 51 -19.81 29.64 13.20
C ALA A 51 -18.89 30.37 14.19
N ARG A 52 -18.89 29.96 15.46
CA ARG A 52 -18.03 30.54 16.49
C ARG A 52 -16.55 30.20 16.28
N ILE A 53 -16.24 28.97 15.85
CA ILE A 53 -14.88 28.56 15.48
C ILE A 53 -14.38 29.34 14.26
N GLN A 54 -15.25 29.63 13.29
CA GLN A 54 -14.90 30.46 12.12
C GLN A 54 -14.70 31.93 12.48
N ALA A 55 -15.41 32.44 13.50
CA ALA A 55 -15.32 33.83 13.93
C ALA A 55 -14.13 34.11 14.86
N GLU A 56 -13.71 33.12 15.67
CA GLU A 56 -12.67 33.27 16.68
C GLU A 56 -11.39 32.52 16.30
N ALA A 57 -10.34 33.26 15.92
CA ALA A 57 -9.06 32.68 15.46
C ALA A 57 -8.34 31.82 16.52
N ASP A 58 -8.51 32.11 17.82
CA ASP A 58 -7.93 31.31 18.89
C ASP A 58 -8.60 29.94 19.00
N ILE A 59 -9.94 29.90 18.93
CA ILE A 59 -10.71 28.65 18.92
C ILE A 59 -10.41 27.86 17.64
N GLN A 60 -10.22 28.53 16.51
CA GLN A 60 -9.83 27.90 15.25
C GLN A 60 -8.51 27.11 15.39
N LEU A 61 -7.50 27.73 16.02
CA LEU A 61 -6.20 27.09 16.25
C LEU A 61 -6.33 25.88 17.19
N GLN A 62 -7.08 26.04 18.29
CA GLN A 62 -7.32 24.96 19.24
C GLN A 62 -8.07 23.78 18.59
N PHE A 63 -9.09 24.07 17.79
CA PHE A 63 -9.83 23.08 17.02
C PHE A 63 -8.91 22.33 16.05
N GLN A 64 -8.09 23.07 15.30
CA GLN A 64 -7.14 22.47 14.36
C GLN A 64 -6.12 21.56 15.05
N GLN A 65 -5.58 21.97 16.20
CA GLN A 65 -4.66 21.14 16.99
C GLN A 65 -5.34 19.86 17.53
N ALA A 66 -6.53 20.00 18.11
CA ALA A 66 -7.30 18.88 18.64
C ALA A 66 -7.73 17.89 17.55
N PHE A 67 -8.12 18.40 16.38
CA PHE A 67 -8.50 17.54 15.25
C PHE A 67 -7.29 16.85 14.60
N ASN A 68 -6.15 17.55 14.52
CA ASN A 68 -4.92 16.97 14.00
C ASN A 68 -4.39 15.84 14.90
N SER A 69 -4.47 15.99 16.22
CA SER A 69 -4.07 14.92 17.15
C SER A 69 -4.97 13.69 17.03
N TYR A 70 -6.29 13.89 16.89
CA TYR A 70 -7.23 12.82 16.60
C TYR A 70 -6.91 12.10 15.28
N SER A 71 -6.67 12.87 14.21
CA SER A 71 -6.31 12.34 12.88
C SER A 71 -5.00 11.55 12.91
N ALA A 72 -3.99 12.03 13.65
CA ALA A 72 -2.73 11.33 13.86
C ALA A 72 -2.94 9.98 14.57
N GLY A 73 -3.78 9.94 15.61
CA GLY A 73 -4.14 8.71 16.31
C GLY A 73 -4.87 7.70 15.41
N LEU A 74 -5.78 8.15 14.55
CA LEU A 74 -6.43 7.31 13.55
C LEU A 74 -5.42 6.69 12.58
N GLN A 75 -4.47 7.50 12.10
CA GLN A 75 -3.44 7.02 11.17
C GLN A 75 -2.48 6.03 11.84
N GLU A 76 -2.17 6.22 13.11
CA GLU A 76 -1.36 5.29 13.90
C GLU A 76 -2.08 3.94 14.09
N GLN A 77 -3.40 3.94 14.33
CA GLN A 77 -4.19 2.70 14.39
C GLN A 77 -4.22 1.95 13.05
N LEU A 78 -4.39 2.67 11.94
CA LEU A 78 -4.30 2.08 10.60
C LEU A 78 -2.91 1.49 10.34
N THR A 79 -1.86 2.24 10.71
CA THR A 79 -0.47 1.79 10.58
C THR A 79 -0.21 0.55 11.42
N ARG A 80 -0.66 0.51 12.68
CA ARG A 80 -0.53 -0.66 13.55
C ARG A 80 -1.24 -1.88 12.99
N ARG A 81 -2.42 -1.72 12.39
CA ARG A 81 -3.12 -2.82 11.74
C ARG A 81 -2.35 -3.35 10.53
N HIS A 82 -1.90 -2.45 9.65
CA HIS A 82 -1.09 -2.84 8.49
C HIS A 82 0.23 -3.48 8.92
N GLU A 83 0.86 -2.97 9.98
CA GLU A 83 2.07 -3.54 10.55
C GLU A 83 1.82 -4.93 11.14
N ALA A 84 0.69 -5.13 11.84
CA ALA A 84 0.29 -6.44 12.34
C ALA A 84 0.05 -7.45 11.21
N ASP A 85 -0.61 -7.01 10.12
CA ASP A 85 -0.80 -7.83 8.92
C ASP A 85 0.55 -8.17 8.25
N MET A 86 1.49 -7.22 8.17
CA MET A 86 2.85 -7.46 7.66
C MET A 86 3.72 -8.31 8.60
N LYS A 87 3.47 -8.28 9.91
CA LYS A 87 4.24 -9.07 10.90
C LYS A 87 3.90 -10.56 10.84
N SER A 88 2.76 -10.92 10.25
CA SER A 88 2.36 -12.30 9.97
C SER A 88 3.14 -12.94 8.81
N ASP A 89 3.98 -12.19 8.09
CA ASP A 89 4.81 -12.73 7.00
C ASP A 89 5.84 -13.72 7.54
N SER A 90 5.52 -15.01 7.37
CA SER A 90 6.39 -16.14 7.65
C SER A 90 7.79 -15.96 7.03
N TRP A 91 8.81 -16.52 7.68
CA TRP A 91 10.19 -16.50 7.17
C TRP A 91 10.28 -17.01 5.72
N LEU A 92 9.41 -17.96 5.35
CA LEU A 92 9.34 -18.50 3.99
C LEU A 92 8.87 -17.46 2.96
N ALA A 93 7.87 -16.63 3.29
CA ALA A 93 7.38 -15.58 2.39
C ALA A 93 8.47 -14.52 2.13
N LYS A 94 9.27 -14.19 3.14
CA LYS A 94 10.39 -13.24 3.00
C LYS A 94 11.52 -13.79 2.13
N ASN A 95 11.72 -15.11 2.15
CA ASN A 95 12.81 -15.79 1.43
C ASN A 95 12.34 -16.54 0.17
N VAL A 96 11.09 -16.41 -0.25
CA VAL A 96 10.56 -17.14 -1.41
C VAL A 96 11.33 -16.80 -2.69
N ARG A 97 11.73 -15.53 -2.87
CA ARG A 97 12.51 -15.08 -4.03
C ARG A 97 13.88 -15.76 -4.12
N PRO A 98 14.77 -15.66 -3.12
CA PRO A 98 16.05 -16.36 -3.17
C PRO A 98 15.90 -17.88 -3.21
N LEU A 99 14.86 -18.45 -2.58
CA LEU A 99 14.60 -19.89 -2.63
C LEU A 99 14.20 -20.38 -4.03
N CYS A 100 13.37 -19.63 -4.76
CA CYS A 100 13.03 -19.96 -6.15
C CYS A 100 14.26 -19.93 -7.07
N LEU A 101 15.14 -18.94 -6.89
CA LEU A 101 16.41 -18.86 -7.64
C LEU A 101 17.28 -20.08 -7.35
N LEU A 102 17.51 -20.36 -6.07
CA LEU A 102 18.31 -21.51 -5.64
C LEU A 102 17.73 -22.83 -6.15
N GLY A 103 16.40 -23.00 -6.04
CA GLY A 103 15.70 -24.20 -6.51
C GLY A 103 15.89 -24.45 -8.00
N ILE A 104 15.76 -23.41 -8.83
CA ILE A 104 15.99 -23.52 -10.27
C ILE A 104 17.46 -23.79 -10.59
N THR A 105 18.41 -23.15 -9.90
CA THR A 105 19.85 -23.44 -10.09
C THR A 105 20.17 -24.90 -9.83
N VAL A 106 19.67 -25.42 -8.70
CA VAL A 106 19.91 -26.81 -8.31
C VAL A 106 19.22 -27.76 -9.29
N ALA A 107 17.99 -27.46 -9.73
CA ALA A 107 17.28 -28.27 -10.71
C ALA A 107 18.02 -28.34 -12.06
N ILE A 108 18.52 -27.22 -12.57
CA ILE A 108 19.33 -27.18 -13.79
C ILE A 108 20.65 -27.93 -13.58
N MET A 109 21.35 -27.68 -12.47
CA MET A 109 22.61 -28.36 -12.15
C MET A 109 22.44 -29.89 -12.12
N VAL A 110 21.44 -30.39 -11.40
CA VAL A 110 21.13 -31.83 -11.34
C VAL A 110 20.73 -32.36 -12.71
N GLY A 111 19.90 -31.62 -13.44
CA GLY A 111 19.45 -32.01 -14.78
C GLY A 111 20.61 -32.20 -15.76
N VAL A 112 21.65 -31.37 -15.69
CA VAL A 112 22.86 -31.46 -16.54
C VAL A 112 23.65 -32.75 -16.28
N PHE A 113 23.73 -33.21 -15.03
CA PHE A 113 24.50 -34.41 -14.68
C PHE A 113 23.67 -35.71 -14.66
N ALA A 114 22.34 -35.62 -14.72
CA ALA A 114 21.45 -36.77 -14.70
C ALA A 114 21.36 -37.45 -16.07
N THR A 115 21.86 -38.68 -16.18
CA THR A 115 21.98 -39.45 -17.45
C THR A 115 20.68 -40.06 -17.99
N GLY A 116 19.52 -39.46 -17.68
CA GLY A 116 18.21 -39.97 -18.08
C GLY A 116 17.16 -38.91 -18.33
N VAL A 117 17.54 -37.63 -18.39
CA VAL A 117 16.62 -36.53 -18.63
C VAL A 117 16.60 -36.19 -20.12
N PRO A 118 15.44 -36.25 -20.79
CA PRO A 118 15.31 -35.83 -22.18
C PRO A 118 15.74 -34.38 -22.39
N GLU A 119 16.42 -34.11 -23.50
CA GLU A 119 16.98 -32.79 -23.83
C GLU A 119 15.89 -31.69 -23.88
N ASP A 120 14.72 -31.99 -24.42
CA ASP A 120 13.59 -31.05 -24.49
C ASP A 120 13.13 -30.55 -23.11
N LYS A 121 13.18 -31.42 -22.10
CA LYS A 121 12.80 -31.07 -20.73
C LYS A 121 13.86 -30.20 -20.07
N LEU A 122 15.14 -30.49 -20.30
CA LEU A 122 16.26 -29.68 -19.81
C LEU A 122 16.28 -28.29 -20.47
N ARG A 123 15.99 -28.22 -21.76
CA ARG A 123 15.87 -26.96 -22.49
C ARG A 123 14.73 -26.11 -21.92
N THR A 124 13.54 -26.68 -21.76
CA THR A 124 12.39 -25.98 -21.17
C THR A 124 12.71 -25.46 -19.76
N LEU A 125 13.37 -26.29 -18.93
CA LEU A 125 13.78 -25.90 -17.58
C LEU A 125 14.80 -24.75 -17.59
N THR A 126 15.75 -24.78 -18.51
CA THR A 126 16.79 -23.74 -18.65
C THR A 126 16.19 -22.42 -19.17
N GLU A 127 15.27 -22.49 -20.13
CA GLU A 127 14.52 -21.32 -20.64
C GLU A 127 13.70 -20.67 -19.53
N MET A 128 12.92 -21.46 -18.79
CA MET A 128 12.17 -20.99 -17.61
C MET A 128 13.10 -20.34 -16.58
N GLY A 129 14.26 -20.95 -16.33
CA GLY A 129 15.25 -20.38 -15.41
C GLY A 129 15.75 -19.02 -15.89
N GLY A 130 16.06 -18.88 -17.18
CA GLY A 130 16.47 -17.59 -17.74
C GLY A 130 15.41 -16.49 -17.59
N TRP A 131 14.12 -16.81 -17.68
CA TRP A 131 13.03 -15.87 -17.37
C TRP A 131 12.99 -15.48 -15.89
N VAL A 132 13.13 -16.44 -14.97
CA VAL A 132 13.14 -16.17 -13.52
C VAL A 132 14.33 -15.31 -13.11
N TYR A 133 15.52 -15.63 -13.63
CA TYR A 133 16.74 -14.85 -13.44
C TYR A 133 16.62 -13.45 -14.03
N GLY A 134 16.10 -13.36 -15.25
CA GLY A 134 15.87 -12.10 -15.93
C GLY A 134 14.94 -11.19 -15.13
N TYR A 135 13.78 -11.70 -14.70
CA TYR A 135 12.83 -10.91 -13.91
C TYR A 135 13.42 -10.43 -12.58
N TYR A 136 14.25 -11.27 -11.93
CA TYR A 136 14.88 -10.95 -10.66
C TYR A 136 15.98 -9.89 -10.80
N PHE A 137 16.86 -9.97 -11.81
CA PHE A 137 18.01 -9.08 -11.94
C PHE A 137 17.79 -7.86 -12.84
N LEU A 138 16.98 -7.96 -13.90
CA LEU A 138 16.68 -6.85 -14.81
C LEU A 138 15.41 -6.09 -14.42
N GLY A 139 14.61 -6.66 -13.51
CA GLY A 139 13.40 -6.06 -12.96
C GLY A 139 12.18 -6.17 -13.88
N ARG A 140 10.98 -6.18 -13.25
CA ARG A 140 9.68 -6.31 -13.91
C ARG A 140 9.49 -5.31 -15.06
N SER A 141 9.87 -4.05 -14.87
CA SER A 141 9.61 -2.98 -15.85
C SER A 141 10.39 -3.14 -17.15
N ALA A 142 11.60 -3.71 -17.11
CA ALA A 142 12.40 -3.95 -18.31
C ALA A 142 11.83 -5.12 -19.14
N PHE A 143 11.30 -6.13 -18.46
CA PHE A 143 10.62 -7.27 -19.09
C PHE A 143 9.24 -6.90 -19.67
N ASP A 144 8.44 -6.13 -18.94
CA ASP A 144 7.08 -5.74 -19.32
C ASP A 144 7.05 -4.73 -20.48
N LYS A 145 8.10 -3.92 -20.62
CA LYS A 145 8.28 -2.99 -21.75
C LYS A 145 8.87 -3.65 -23.01
N GLY A 146 9.04 -4.97 -23.01
CA GLY A 146 9.58 -5.71 -24.17
C GLY A 146 11.04 -5.41 -24.49
N ALA A 147 11.78 -4.76 -23.58
CA ALA A 147 13.17 -4.37 -23.79
C ALA A 147 14.15 -5.56 -23.75
N VAL A 148 13.74 -6.67 -23.16
CA VAL A 148 14.56 -7.88 -23.05
C VAL A 148 13.99 -8.98 -23.96
N LYS A 149 14.47 -9.04 -25.20
CA LYS A 149 14.34 -10.25 -26.02
C LYS A 149 15.40 -11.24 -25.57
N LEU A 150 15.05 -12.12 -24.63
CA LEU A 150 15.90 -13.28 -24.31
C LEU A 150 15.91 -14.21 -25.54
N ASN A 151 16.86 -14.00 -26.45
CA ASN A 151 17.09 -14.89 -27.57
C ASN A 151 17.91 -16.09 -27.06
N PHE A 152 17.21 -17.09 -26.52
CA PHE A 152 17.78 -18.42 -26.30
C PHE A 152 18.00 -19.04 -27.68
N GLY A 153 19.17 -18.72 -28.25
CA GLY A 153 19.46 -18.84 -29.67
C GLY A 153 18.96 -20.15 -30.29
N GLY A 154 18.11 -20.01 -31.31
CA GLY A 154 18.04 -20.97 -32.38
C GLY A 154 19.41 -21.05 -33.03
N ARG A 155 20.19 -22.09 -32.70
CA ARG A 155 21.34 -22.47 -33.50
C ARG A 155 20.87 -23.55 -34.46
N LYS A 156 20.96 -23.19 -35.74
CA LYS A 156 20.67 -24.00 -36.91
C LYS A 156 21.24 -25.41 -36.76
N GLU A 157 20.46 -26.35 -37.26
CA GLU A 157 20.94 -27.63 -37.77
C GLU A 157 22.28 -27.42 -38.50
N ALA A 158 23.30 -28.11 -38.03
CA ALA A 158 24.61 -28.16 -38.67
C ALA A 158 25.02 -29.62 -38.73
N GLY A 159 24.91 -30.20 -39.93
CA GLY A 159 25.55 -31.45 -40.34
C GLY A 159 24.69 -32.68 -40.17
#